data_AF-A0A3B8QTL7-F1
#
_entry.id   AF-A0A3B8QTL7-F1
#
_cell.length_a   1.000
_cell.length_b   1.000
_cell.length_c   1.000
_cell.angle_alpha   90.00
_cell.angle_beta   90.00
_cell.angle_gamma   90.00
#
_symmetry.space_group_name_H-M   'P 1'
#
loop_
_entity.id
_entity.type
_entity.pdbx_description
1 polymer ?
#
loop_
_entity_poly.entity_id
_entity_poly.type
_entity_poly.pdbx_seq_one_letter_code
_entity_poly.pdbx_strand_id
1 'polypeptide(L)'
;MIRKQSSSSEISVQRELLFTSVGIKGSGAMRYGAAMFLYNVGLVNKDMLEIYRICSKYDHENPLELAMSQGITLPNLDTKGTMEPTS
;
A
#
# COMPACT_ATOMS: atom_id res chain seq x y z
N MET A 1 15.24 8.32 -11.89
CA MET A 1 13.76 8.18 -11.71
C MET A 1 13.22 9.49 -11.17
N ILE A 2 12.39 10.21 -11.94
CA ILE A 2 11.71 11.42 -11.47
C ILE A 2 10.53 10.95 -10.61
N ARG A 3 10.63 11.06 -9.28
CA ARG A 3 9.47 10.83 -8.39
C ARG A 3 8.49 11.98 -8.63
N LYS A 4 7.32 11.66 -9.18
CA LYS A 4 6.23 12.64 -9.38
C LYS A 4 5.83 13.15 -8.00
N GLN A 5 5.97 14.46 -7.76
CA GLN A 5 5.42 15.07 -6.54
C GLN A 5 3.90 15.01 -6.64
N SER A 6 3.29 14.08 -5.91
CA SER A 6 1.84 14.04 -5.73
C SER A 6 1.39 15.03 -4.67
N SER A 7 0.19 15.59 -4.85
CA SER A 7 -0.36 16.52 -3.87
C SER A 7 -0.72 15.80 -2.56
N SER A 8 -0.70 16.53 -1.45
CA SER A 8 -1.08 15.98 -0.15
C SER A 8 -2.52 15.46 -0.13
N SER A 9 -3.42 16.05 -0.94
CA SER A 9 -4.81 15.60 -1.05
C SER A 9 -4.94 14.26 -1.77
N GLU A 10 -4.16 14.06 -2.84
CA GLU A 10 -4.13 12.80 -3.57
C GLU A 10 -3.60 11.68 -2.68
N ILE A 11 -2.53 11.92 -1.91
CA ILE A 11 -2.00 10.96 -0.94
C ILE A 11 -3.07 10.56 0.10
N SER A 12 -3.85 11.52 0.61
CA SER A 12 -4.93 11.23 1.57
C SER A 12 -6.01 10.32 0.97
N VAL A 13 -6.45 10.60 -0.26
CA VAL A 13 -7.45 9.75 -0.95
C VAL A 13 -6.91 8.33 -1.14
N GLN A 14 -5.64 8.21 -1.55
CA GLN A 14 -5.04 6.89 -1.77
C GLN A 14 -4.87 6.12 -0.46
N ARG A 15 -4.60 6.80 0.66
CA ARG A 15 -4.62 6.15 1.98
C ARG A 15 -6.00 5.60 2.33
N GLU A 16 -7.06 6.37 2.10
CA GLU A 16 -8.43 5.90 2.35
C GLU A 16 -8.76 4.65 1.51
N LEU A 17 -8.41 4.67 0.22
CA LEU A 17 -8.59 3.53 -0.68
C LEU A 17 -7.78 2.30 -0.26
N LEU A 18 -6.57 2.49 0.27
CA LEU A 18 -5.71 1.42 0.77
C LEU A 18 -6.35 0.66 1.95
N PHE A 19 -7.15 1.35 2.77
CA PHE A 19 -7.88 0.79 3.91
C PHE A 19 -9.32 0.36 3.59
N THR A 20 -9.68 0.27 2.30
CA THR A 20 -11.00 -0.24 1.90
C THR A 20 -11.26 -1.61 2.51
N SER A 21 -12.42 -1.78 3.15
CA SER A 21 -12.82 -3.02 3.80
C SER A 21 -12.69 -4.26 2.91
N VAL A 22 -12.21 -5.34 3.51
CA VAL A 22 -12.17 -6.66 2.86
C VAL A 22 -13.58 -7.21 2.64
N GLY A 23 -13.74 -8.09 1.64
CA GLY A 23 -15.00 -8.75 1.32
C GLY A 23 -15.92 -7.96 0.37
N ILE A 24 -15.63 -6.69 0.08
CA ILE A 24 -16.35 -5.92 -0.93
C ILE A 24 -15.83 -6.32 -2.32
N LYS A 25 -16.74 -6.61 -3.25
CA LYS A 25 -16.38 -6.97 -4.64
C LYS A 25 -15.49 -5.89 -5.28
N GLY A 26 -14.32 -6.28 -5.76
CA GLY A 26 -13.32 -5.40 -6.37
C GLY A 26 -12.44 -4.63 -5.37
N SER A 27 -12.63 -4.83 -4.06
CA SER A 27 -11.83 -4.14 -3.04
C SER A 27 -10.36 -4.51 -3.06
N GLY A 28 -10.01 -5.75 -3.44
CA GLY A 28 -8.62 -6.17 -3.60
C GLY A 28 -7.90 -5.32 -4.65
N ALA A 29 -8.54 -5.12 -5.81
CA ALA A 29 -7.99 -4.30 -6.88
C ALA A 29 -7.88 -2.82 -6.50
N MET A 30 -8.86 -2.28 -5.76
CA MET A 30 -8.82 -0.89 -5.26
C MET A 30 -7.65 -0.69 -4.29
N ARG A 31 -7.47 -1.59 -3.31
CA ARG A 31 -6.35 -1.54 -2.37
C ARG A 31 -5.01 -1.65 -3.10
N TYR A 32 -4.90 -2.51 -4.10
CA TYR A 32 -3.67 -2.64 -4.88
C TYR A 32 -3.35 -1.39 -5.72
N GLY A 33 -4.35 -0.77 -6.36
CA GLY A 33 -4.14 0.49 -7.08
C GLY A 33 -3.62 1.60 -6.17
N ALA A 34 -4.20 1.72 -4.98
CA ALA A 34 -3.73 2.63 -3.95
C ALA A 34 -2.31 2.31 -3.48
N ALA A 35 -2.00 1.04 -3.23
CA ALA A 35 -0.66 0.59 -2.84
C ALA A 35 0.39 0.93 -3.91
N MET A 36 0.05 0.75 -5.19
CA MET A 36 0.93 1.06 -6.32
C MET A 36 1.23 2.55 -6.41
N PHE A 37 0.21 3.40 -6.21
CA PHE A 37 0.41 4.84 -6.11
C PHE A 37 1.35 5.20 -4.95
N LEU A 38 1.07 4.67 -3.75
CA LEU A 38 1.85 4.95 -2.55
C LEU A 38 3.29 4.43 -2.65
N TYR A 39 3.51 3.33 -3.36
CA TYR A 39 4.84 2.83 -3.70
C TYR A 39 5.60 3.80 -4.61
N ASN A 40 4.95 4.33 -5.66
CA ASN A 40 5.57 5.28 -6.59
C ASN A 40 6.01 6.59 -5.91
N VAL A 41 5.34 7.00 -4.84
CA VAL A 41 5.71 8.17 -4.02
C VAL A 41 6.61 7.83 -2.83
N GLY A 42 6.95 6.55 -2.62
CA GLY A 42 7.89 6.08 -1.59
C GLY A 42 7.30 5.93 -0.19
N LEU A 43 5.98 5.77 -0.06
CA LEU A 43 5.27 5.56 1.21
C LEU A 43 4.93 4.08 1.49
N VAL A 44 4.97 3.23 0.47
CA VAL A 44 4.81 1.77 0.59
C VAL A 44 6.07 1.12 0.03
N ASN A 45 6.64 0.15 0.75
CA ASN A 45 7.82 -0.58 0.30
C ASN A 45 7.44 -1.71 -0.69
N LYS A 46 8.45 -2.32 -1.32
CA LYS A 46 8.24 -3.36 -2.33
C LYS A 46 7.54 -4.60 -1.77
N ASP A 47 7.90 -5.03 -0.56
CA ASP A 47 7.36 -6.24 0.05
C ASP A 47 5.87 -6.09 0.35
N MET A 48 5.48 -4.94 0.90
CA MET A 48 4.07 -4.61 1.10
C MET A 48 3.31 -4.48 -0.22
N LEU A 49 3.90 -3.87 -1.25
CA LEU A 49 3.26 -3.81 -2.57
C LEU A 49 2.96 -5.21 -3.12
N GLU A 50 3.88 -6.16 -2.94
CA GLU A 50 3.69 -7.54 -3.38
C GLU A 50 2.57 -8.24 -2.61
N ILE A 51 2.46 -8.00 -1.30
CA ILE A 51 1.32 -8.48 -0.49
C ILE A 51 -0.01 -7.93 -1.03
N TYR A 52 -0.10 -6.62 -1.29
CA TYR A 52 -1.30 -6.03 -1.90
C TYR A 52 -1.59 -6.62 -3.30
N ARG A 53 -0.55 -6.93 -4.09
CA ARG A 53 -0.69 -7.56 -5.41
C ARG A 53 -1.28 -8.97 -5.30
N ILE A 54 -0.85 -9.77 -4.33
CA ILE A 54 -1.39 -11.11 -4.09
C ILE A 54 -2.85 -11.02 -3.65
N CYS A 55 -3.15 -10.19 -2.64
CA CYS A 55 -4.51 -9.99 -2.14
C CYS A 55 -5.44 -9.33 -3.16
N SER A 56 -4.93 -8.70 -4.22
CA SER A 56 -5.76 -8.06 -5.25
C SER A 56 -6.70 -9.03 -5.97
N LYS A 57 -6.35 -10.33 -6.00
CA LYS A 57 -7.14 -11.40 -6.61
C LYS A 57 -8.25 -11.91 -5.69
N TYR A 58 -8.19 -11.59 -4.41
CA TYR A 58 -9.04 -12.16 -3.37
C TYR A 58 -9.59 -11.04 -2.48
N ASP A 59 -10.79 -10.57 -2.79
CA ASP A 59 -11.38 -9.42 -2.10
C ASP A 59 -11.48 -9.59 -0.58
N HIS A 60 -11.61 -10.83 -0.10
CA HIS A 60 -11.72 -11.20 1.32
C HIS A 60 -10.39 -11.33 2.05
N GLU A 61 -9.26 -11.36 1.35
CA GLU A 61 -7.95 -11.48 1.98
C GLU A 61 -7.53 -10.16 2.62
N ASN A 62 -7.00 -10.25 3.85
CA ASN A 62 -6.48 -9.11 4.59
C ASN A 62 -4.96 -8.96 4.34
N PRO A 63 -4.53 -7.90 3.63
CA PRO A 63 -3.11 -7.68 3.33
C PRO A 63 -2.25 -7.53 4.60
N LEU A 64 -2.80 -6.95 5.68
CA LEU A 64 -2.03 -6.72 6.90
C LEU A 64 -1.80 -8.02 7.66
N GLU A 65 -2.81 -8.89 7.74
CA GLU A 65 -2.67 -10.22 8.33
C GLU A 65 -1.67 -11.09 7.55
N LEU A 66 -1.76 -11.05 6.22
CA LEU A 66 -0.80 -11.77 5.37
C LEU A 66 0.62 -11.22 5.56
N ALA A 67 0.81 -9.90 5.60
CA ALA A 67 2.12 -9.29 5.86
C ALA A 67 2.70 -9.71 7.21
N MET A 68 1.89 -9.67 8.27
CA MET A 68 2.30 -10.14 9.60
C MET A 68 2.69 -11.62 9.60
N SER A 69 1.93 -12.47 8.92
CA SER A 69 2.23 -13.91 8.81
C SER A 69 3.57 -14.20 8.10
N GLN A 70 3.99 -13.29 7.21
CA GLN A 70 5.24 -13.37 6.46
C GLN A 70 6.40 -12.63 7.13
N GLY A 71 6.17 -12.01 8.30
CA GLY A 71 7.18 -11.19 9.00
C GLY A 71 7.53 -9.87 8.28
N ILE A 72 6.66 -9.38 7.40
CA ILE A 72 6.86 -8.14 6.64
C ILE A 72 6.51 -6.94 7.52
N THR A 73 7.37 -5.92 7.49
CA THR A 73 7.13 -4.66 8.21
C THR A 73 6.02 -3.86 7.54
N LEU A 74 5.03 -3.46 8.34
CA LEU A 74 3.89 -2.67 7.87
C LEU A 74 4.34 -1.27 7.42
N PRO A 75 3.68 -0.69 6.40
CA PRO A 75 4.04 0.62 5.91
C PRO A 75 3.66 1.67 6.95
N ASN A 76 4.59 2.55 7.32
CA ASN A 76 4.28 3.72 8.12
C ASN A 76 3.61 4.77 7.22
N LEU A 77 2.29 4.74 7.20
CA LEU A 77 1.48 5.65 6.39
C LEU A 77 1.29 7.01 7.05
N ASP A 78 1.80 7.24 8.26
CA ASP A 78 1.66 8.52 8.97
C ASP A 78 2.81 9.47 8.63
N THR A 79 3.98 8.92 8.30
CA THR A 79 5.19 9.71 8.07
C THR A 79 5.33 10.19 6.63
N LYS A 80 5.59 11.50 6.47
CA LYS A 80 6.27 12.02 5.29
C LYS A 80 7.66 11.36 5.20
N GLY A 81 7.77 10.27 4.43
CA GLY A 81 9.03 9.69 3.99
C GLY A 81 9.99 9.26 5.11
N THR A 82 9.82 8.04 5.62
CA THR A 82 10.98 7.30 6.13
C THR A 82 11.77 6.79 4.93
N MET A 83 12.75 7.58 4.51
CA MET A 83 13.87 7.06 3.71
C MET A 83 14.56 6.00 4.55
N GLU A 84 14.47 4.74 4.15
CA GLU A 84 15.45 3.73 4.55
C GLU A 84 16.80 4.10 3.89
N PRO A 85 17.88 4.36 4.64
CA PRO A 85 19.21 4.40 4.07
C PRO A 85 19.61 2.97 3.73
N THR A 86 19.55 2.62 2.44
CA THR A 86 20.24 1.43 1.95
C THR A 86 21.73 1.63 2.20
N SER A 87 22.28 0.92 3.19
CA SER A 87 23.71 0.78 3.42
C SER A 87 24.36 -0.09 2.35
#